data_AF-A0A9W9I882-F1
#
_entry.id   AF-A0A9W9I882-F1
#
_cell.length_a   1.000
_cell.length_b   1.000
_cell.length_c   1.000
_cell.angle_alpha   90.00
_cell.angle_beta   90.00
_cell.angle_gamma   90.00
#
_symmetry.space_group_name_H-M   'P 1'
#
loop_
_entity.id
_entity.type
_entity.pdbx_description
1 polymer ?
#
loop_
_entity_poly.entity_id
_entity_poly.type
_entity_poly.pdbx_seq_one_letter_code
_entity_poly.pdbx_strand_id
1 'polypeptide(L)'
;MESENYVEHFRQSRENILNRLVDAIHKLEEVPAFHASVAYDIRLIASLFKLNVQGNGRRAAQREGSDVPSCFQRRCNLITSALLEQAALLEPRACLVDQCCQALYYIRLQVGRLTVEGHSNVDSYVELMESMVDSRISEIQTRRCLADEDSEALLGRIEMSFRMMNREQPGCSCNQCRKRRVAAAPEESILVCP
;
A
#
# COMPACT_ATOMS: atom_id res chain seq x y z
N MET A 1 -24.46 10.62 -17.56
CA MET A 1 -24.11 9.33 -18.20
C MET A 1 -22.59 9.11 -18.31
N GLU A 2 -21.74 10.13 -18.38
CA GLU A 2 -20.27 9.95 -18.35
C GLU A 2 -19.70 9.61 -16.96
N SER A 3 -20.47 9.83 -15.89
CA SER A 3 -19.99 9.61 -14.52
C SER A 3 -19.90 8.13 -14.12
N GLU A 4 -20.75 7.26 -14.63
CA GLU A 4 -20.72 5.84 -14.25
C GLU A 4 -19.51 5.11 -14.84
N ASN A 5 -19.00 5.59 -15.99
CA ASN A 5 -17.91 4.93 -16.70
C ASN A 5 -16.55 5.08 -15.98
N TYR A 6 -16.27 6.23 -15.35
CA TYR A 6 -14.96 6.43 -14.68
C TYR A 6 -14.84 5.71 -13.34
N VAL A 7 -15.92 5.65 -12.55
CA VAL A 7 -15.93 4.95 -11.26
C VAL A 7 -15.65 3.48 -11.51
N GLU A 8 -16.30 2.90 -12.52
CA GLU A 8 -16.09 1.51 -12.91
C GLU A 8 -14.68 1.28 -13.45
N HIS A 9 -14.15 2.15 -14.32
CA HIS A 9 -12.76 2.04 -14.79
C HIS A 9 -11.73 2.17 -13.66
N PHE A 10 -11.97 3.06 -12.68
CA PHE A 10 -11.14 3.17 -11.49
C PHE A 10 -11.22 1.88 -10.66
N ARG A 11 -12.43 1.36 -10.41
CA ARG A 11 -12.67 0.14 -9.63
C ARG A 11 -11.97 -1.06 -10.26
N GLN A 12 -12.15 -1.27 -11.56
CA GLN A 12 -11.48 -2.34 -12.32
C GLN A 12 -9.96 -2.19 -12.29
N SER A 13 -9.44 -0.97 -12.45
CA SER A 13 -8.00 -0.71 -12.38
C SER A 13 -7.45 -1.03 -10.99
N ARG A 14 -8.16 -0.63 -9.94
CA ARG A 14 -7.81 -0.88 -8.53
C ARG A 14 -7.83 -2.38 -8.25
N GLU A 15 -8.89 -3.10 -8.64
CA GLU A 15 -9.03 -4.55 -8.47
C GLU A 15 -7.92 -5.32 -9.19
N ASN A 16 -7.56 -4.94 -10.42
CA ASN A 16 -6.42 -5.54 -11.12
C ASN A 16 -5.09 -5.33 -10.37
N ILE A 17 -4.86 -4.17 -9.76
CA ILE A 17 -3.66 -3.96 -8.92
C ILE A 17 -3.72 -4.84 -7.66
N LEU A 18 -4.87 -4.93 -7.00
CA LEU A 18 -5.04 -5.75 -5.80
C LEU A 18 -4.75 -7.23 -6.08
N ASN A 19 -5.29 -7.78 -7.18
CA ASN A 19 -5.04 -9.17 -7.57
C ASN A 19 -3.56 -9.43 -7.88
N ARG A 20 -2.91 -8.52 -8.60
CA ARG A 20 -1.47 -8.65 -8.89
C ARG A 20 -0.60 -8.58 -7.64
N LEU A 21 -1.00 -7.78 -6.64
CA LEU A 21 -0.32 -7.75 -5.35
C LEU A 21 -0.49 -9.07 -4.60
N VAL A 22 -1.68 -9.68 -4.64
CA VAL A 22 -1.92 -11.03 -4.08
C VAL A 22 -1.00 -12.05 -4.75
N ASP A 23 -0.95 -12.06 -6.08
CA ASP A 23 -0.09 -12.99 -6.83
C ASP A 23 1.39 -12.81 -6.48
N ALA A 24 1.86 -11.56 -6.37
CA ALA A 24 3.25 -11.27 -6.00
C ALA A 24 3.57 -11.74 -4.57
N ILE A 25 2.66 -11.52 -3.62
CA ILE A 25 2.79 -11.98 -2.23
C ILE A 25 2.85 -13.51 -2.18
N HIS A 26 1.89 -14.20 -2.81
CA HIS A 26 1.86 -15.66 -2.82
C HIS A 26 3.13 -16.25 -3.45
N LYS A 27 3.63 -15.68 -4.56
CA LYS A 27 4.89 -16.14 -5.17
C LYS A 27 6.08 -16.03 -4.21
N LEU A 28 6.15 -14.96 -3.42
CA LEU A 28 7.22 -14.78 -2.43
C LEU A 28 7.07 -15.75 -1.25
N GLU A 29 5.84 -15.97 -0.76
CA GLU A 29 5.56 -16.88 0.36
C GLU A 29 5.79 -18.35 -0.02
N GLU A 30 5.40 -18.76 -1.23
CA GLU A 30 5.55 -20.15 -1.69
C GLU A 30 6.96 -20.46 -2.22
N VAL A 31 7.58 -19.50 -2.92
CA VAL A 31 8.87 -19.69 -3.58
C VAL A 31 9.78 -18.46 -3.36
N PRO A 32 10.36 -18.27 -2.16
CA PRO A 32 11.22 -17.13 -1.84
C PRO A 32 12.39 -16.92 -2.81
N ALA A 33 12.89 -18.00 -3.44
CA ALA A 33 13.95 -17.95 -4.45
C ALA A 33 13.59 -17.12 -5.70
N PHE A 34 12.30 -16.85 -5.94
CA PHE A 34 11.85 -16.02 -7.06
C PHE A 34 11.83 -14.52 -6.73
N HIS A 35 12.40 -14.09 -5.60
CA HIS A 35 12.42 -12.69 -5.16
C HIS A 35 12.83 -11.68 -6.26
N ALA A 36 13.85 -12.00 -7.07
CA ALA A 36 14.28 -11.15 -8.18
C ALA A 36 13.22 -11.04 -9.30
N SER A 37 12.55 -12.15 -9.64
CA SER A 37 11.43 -12.14 -10.59
C SER A 37 10.25 -11.34 -10.04
N VAL A 38 9.92 -11.52 -8.77
CA VAL A 38 8.82 -10.80 -8.14
C VAL A 38 9.13 -9.29 -8.04
N ALA A 39 10.40 -8.89 -7.87
CA ALA A 39 10.79 -7.49 -7.95
C ALA A 39 10.45 -6.85 -9.32
N TYR A 40 10.57 -7.58 -10.42
CA TYR A 40 10.10 -7.11 -11.74
C TYR A 40 8.57 -6.99 -11.79
N ASP A 41 7.84 -7.98 -11.26
CA ASP A 41 6.37 -7.94 -11.16
C ASP A 41 5.91 -6.72 -10.35
N ILE A 42 6.57 -6.41 -9.23
CA ILE A 42 6.26 -5.24 -8.39
C ILE A 42 6.52 -3.93 -9.14
N ARG A 43 7.59 -3.82 -9.94
CA ARG A 43 7.84 -2.65 -10.81
C ARG A 43 6.75 -2.48 -11.87
N LEU A 44 6.28 -3.59 -12.44
CA LEU A 44 5.14 -3.58 -13.36
C LEU A 44 3.87 -3.11 -12.66
N ILE A 45 3.60 -3.61 -11.44
CA ILE A 45 2.47 -3.18 -10.61
C ILE A 45 2.54 -1.66 -10.34
N ALA A 46 3.70 -1.13 -9.96
CA ALA A 46 3.89 0.31 -9.74
C ALA A 46 3.58 1.14 -11.00
N SER A 47 4.04 0.66 -12.15
CA SER A 47 3.80 1.31 -13.45
C SER A 47 2.31 1.31 -13.81
N LEU A 48 1.65 0.15 -13.70
CA LEU A 48 0.21 0.01 -13.96
C LEU A 48 -0.63 0.83 -12.97
N PHE A 49 -0.24 0.87 -11.70
CA PHE A 49 -0.90 1.67 -10.68
C PHE A 49 -0.85 3.16 -11.02
N LYS A 50 0.35 3.67 -11.38
CA LYS A 50 0.56 5.07 -11.76
C LYS A 50 -0.23 5.44 -13.03
N LEU A 51 -0.26 4.56 -14.03
CA LEU A 51 -0.95 4.81 -15.29
C LEU A 51 -2.47 4.72 -15.15
N ASN A 52 -2.96 3.67 -14.50
CA ASN A 52 -4.38 3.33 -14.52
C ASN A 52 -5.10 3.86 -13.29
N VAL A 53 -4.67 3.52 -12.08
CA VAL A 53 -5.36 3.93 -10.85
C VAL A 53 -5.20 5.42 -10.61
N GLN A 54 -3.95 5.89 -10.55
CA GLN A 54 -3.66 7.31 -10.35
C GLN A 54 -4.08 8.16 -11.55
N GLY A 55 -3.87 7.68 -12.78
CA GLY A 55 -4.29 8.38 -13.99
C GLY A 55 -5.81 8.57 -14.05
N ASN A 56 -6.59 7.53 -13.77
CA ASN A 56 -8.05 7.60 -13.73
C ASN A 56 -8.54 8.53 -12.61
N GLY A 57 -7.93 8.46 -11.42
CA GLY A 57 -8.27 9.38 -10.33
C GLY A 57 -7.95 10.85 -10.61
N ARG A 58 -6.83 11.14 -11.31
CA ARG A 58 -6.53 12.51 -11.77
C ARG A 58 -7.57 13.03 -12.76
N ARG A 59 -7.98 12.20 -13.73
CA ARG A 59 -9.04 12.56 -14.69
C ARG A 59 -10.36 12.82 -13.97
N ALA A 60 -10.69 11.97 -12.99
CA ALA A 60 -11.89 12.15 -12.16
C ALA A 60 -11.86 13.48 -11.39
N ALA A 61 -10.69 13.88 -10.88
CA ALA A 61 -10.48 15.10 -10.10
C ALA A 61 -10.59 16.40 -10.92
N GLN A 62 -10.37 16.33 -12.23
CA GLN A 62 -10.45 17.49 -13.13
C GLN A 62 -11.88 17.88 -13.52
N ARG A 63 -12.89 17.13 -13.06
CA ARG A 63 -14.28 17.39 -13.40
C ARG A 63 -14.89 18.47 -12.53
N GLU A 64 -15.82 19.20 -13.12
CA GLU A 64 -16.67 20.13 -12.38
C GLU A 64 -17.49 19.36 -11.33
N GLY A 65 -17.51 19.87 -10.09
CA GLY A 65 -18.17 19.20 -8.96
C GLY A 65 -17.50 17.91 -8.49
N SER A 66 -16.25 17.64 -8.89
CA SER A 66 -15.51 16.46 -8.43
C SER A 66 -15.45 16.35 -6.90
N ASP A 67 -15.76 15.17 -6.40
CA ASP A 67 -15.69 14.80 -4.99
C ASP A 67 -14.46 13.95 -4.64
N VAL A 68 -13.51 13.82 -5.58
CA VAL A 68 -12.24 13.11 -5.36
C VAL A 68 -11.51 13.72 -4.14
N PRO A 69 -11.12 12.90 -3.14
CA PRO A 69 -10.41 13.40 -1.96
C PRO A 69 -9.14 14.17 -2.30
N SER A 70 -8.91 15.31 -1.65
CA SER A 70 -7.69 16.11 -1.81
C SER A 70 -6.40 15.34 -1.47
N CYS A 71 -6.49 14.30 -0.61
CA CYS A 71 -5.37 13.43 -0.29
C CYS A 71 -5.03 12.39 -1.36
N PHE A 72 -5.92 12.15 -2.35
CA PHE A 72 -5.83 11.04 -3.29
C PHE A 72 -4.48 11.00 -4.02
N GLN A 73 -4.08 12.14 -4.58
CA GLN A 73 -2.83 12.24 -5.36
C GLN A 73 -1.59 11.97 -4.50
N ARG A 74 -1.57 12.48 -3.26
CA ARG A 74 -0.46 12.25 -2.33
C ARG A 74 -0.37 10.77 -1.94
N ARG A 75 -1.51 10.13 -1.64
CA ARG A 75 -1.58 8.71 -1.33
C ARG A 75 -1.09 7.84 -2.49
N CYS A 76 -1.49 8.15 -3.72
CA CYS A 76 -0.98 7.46 -4.91
C CYS A 76 0.53 7.59 -5.07
N ASN A 77 1.09 8.77 -4.82
CA ASN A 77 2.54 8.97 -4.88
C ASN A 77 3.27 8.13 -3.82
N LEU A 78 2.76 8.10 -2.58
CA LEU A 78 3.35 7.29 -1.49
C LEU A 78 3.31 5.79 -1.82
N ILE A 79 2.17 5.29 -2.30
CA ILE A 79 2.01 3.88 -2.73
C ILE A 79 2.99 3.54 -3.86
N THR A 80 3.11 4.41 -4.85
CA THR A 80 4.02 4.19 -5.99
C THR A 80 5.47 4.13 -5.52
N SER A 81 5.90 5.07 -4.67
CA SER A 81 7.25 5.06 -4.11
C SER A 81 7.52 3.82 -3.27
N ALA A 82 6.56 3.42 -2.43
CA ALA A 82 6.69 2.22 -1.60
C ALA A 82 6.84 0.94 -2.45
N LEU A 83 6.08 0.79 -3.53
CA LEU A 83 6.23 -0.33 -4.47
C LEU A 83 7.62 -0.37 -5.11
N LEU A 84 8.11 0.77 -5.59
CA LEU A 84 9.43 0.86 -6.21
C LEU A 84 10.54 0.56 -5.20
N GLU A 85 10.39 1.00 -3.95
CA GLU A 85 11.30 0.65 -2.86
C GLU A 85 11.30 -0.85 -2.58
N GLN A 86 10.13 -1.50 -2.47
CA GLN A 86 10.07 -2.96 -2.27
C GLN A 86 10.76 -3.74 -3.38
N ALA A 87 10.55 -3.33 -4.65
CA ALA A 87 11.22 -3.96 -5.77
C ALA A 87 12.75 -3.80 -5.72
N ALA A 88 13.23 -2.59 -5.39
CA ALA A 88 14.66 -2.32 -5.28
C ALA A 88 15.33 -3.07 -4.11
N LEU A 89 14.58 -3.37 -3.06
CA LEU A 89 15.05 -4.17 -1.92
C LEU A 89 15.09 -5.65 -2.26
N LEU A 90 14.03 -6.19 -2.86
CA LEU A 90 13.90 -7.61 -3.20
C LEU A 90 14.90 -8.06 -4.27
N GLU A 91 15.17 -7.25 -5.30
CA GLU A 91 16.02 -7.66 -6.44
C GLU A 91 17.39 -8.20 -6.01
N PRO A 92 18.16 -7.52 -5.14
CA PRO A 92 19.46 -8.02 -4.68
C PRO A 92 19.44 -8.84 -3.38
N ARG A 93 18.34 -8.91 -2.63
CA ARG A 93 18.35 -9.40 -1.23
C ARG A 93 17.25 -10.41 -0.92
N ALA A 94 17.59 -11.69 -1.01
CA ALA A 94 16.71 -12.78 -0.58
C ALA A 94 16.38 -12.73 0.94
N CYS A 95 17.26 -12.16 1.76
CA CYS A 95 17.07 -12.08 3.22
C CYS A 95 15.92 -11.15 3.67
N LEU A 96 15.40 -10.32 2.77
CA LEU A 96 14.34 -9.35 3.06
C LEU A 96 12.96 -9.81 2.57
N VAL A 97 12.82 -11.05 2.10
CA VAL A 97 11.58 -11.56 1.52
C VAL A 97 10.40 -11.43 2.49
N ASP A 98 10.56 -11.84 3.74
CA ASP A 98 9.49 -11.80 4.74
C ASP A 98 9.01 -10.36 5.00
N GLN A 99 9.96 -9.43 5.17
CA GLN A 99 9.68 -8.01 5.41
C GLN A 99 9.01 -7.38 4.19
N CYS A 100 9.44 -7.74 2.99
CA CYS A 100 8.84 -7.27 1.75
C CYS A 100 7.42 -7.86 1.54
N CYS A 101 7.16 -9.10 1.95
CA CYS A 101 5.81 -9.68 1.93
C CYS A 101 4.87 -8.90 2.83
N GLN A 102 5.27 -8.68 4.08
CA GLN A 102 4.51 -7.87 5.03
C GLN A 102 4.24 -6.47 4.46
N ALA A 103 5.27 -5.86 3.88
CA ALA A 103 5.17 -4.57 3.23
C ALA A 103 4.13 -4.53 2.09
N LEU A 104 4.09 -5.56 1.25
CA LEU A 104 3.14 -5.68 0.16
C LEU A 104 1.71 -5.88 0.67
N TYR A 105 1.48 -6.59 1.77
CA TYR A 105 0.17 -6.68 2.42
C TYR A 105 -0.36 -5.30 2.83
N TYR A 106 0.48 -4.44 3.41
CA TYR A 106 0.08 -3.06 3.72
C TYR A 106 -0.22 -2.24 2.48
N ILE A 107 0.64 -2.32 1.46
CA ILE A 107 0.43 -1.59 0.21
C ILE A 107 -0.90 -2.00 -0.40
N ARG A 108 -1.21 -3.31 -0.41
CA ARG A 108 -2.50 -3.85 -0.86
C ARG A 108 -3.66 -3.23 -0.09
N LEU A 109 -3.60 -3.17 1.23
CA LEU A 109 -4.62 -2.51 2.04
C LEU A 109 -4.79 -1.03 1.66
N GLN A 110 -3.69 -0.28 1.50
CA GLN A 110 -3.75 1.13 1.14
C GLN A 110 -4.33 1.34 -0.26
N VAL A 111 -4.00 0.48 -1.23
CA VAL A 111 -4.62 0.49 -2.56
C VAL A 111 -6.11 0.22 -2.46
N GLY A 112 -6.53 -0.74 -1.63
CA GLY A 112 -7.94 -1.07 -1.41
C GLY A 112 -8.73 0.11 -0.84
N ARG A 113 -8.11 0.85 0.08
CA ARG A 113 -8.70 2.06 0.69
C ARG A 113 -8.87 3.22 -0.29
N LEU A 114 -8.20 3.23 -1.45
CA LEU A 114 -8.37 4.31 -2.42
C LEU A 114 -9.80 4.31 -2.99
N THR A 115 -10.41 5.50 -2.94
CA THR A 115 -11.71 5.84 -3.50
C THR A 115 -11.56 7.13 -4.31
N VAL A 116 -12.28 7.21 -5.43
CA VAL A 116 -12.44 8.44 -6.22
C VAL A 116 -13.71 9.22 -5.85
N GLU A 117 -14.55 8.63 -4.99
CA GLU A 117 -15.71 9.29 -4.40
C GLU A 117 -15.42 9.52 -2.91
N GLY A 118 -15.68 10.73 -2.41
CA GLY A 118 -15.24 11.15 -1.08
C GLY A 118 -16.07 10.58 0.07
N HIS A 119 -17.32 10.18 -0.23
CA HIS A 119 -18.33 9.76 0.74
C HIS A 119 -18.78 8.30 0.59
N SER A 120 -18.24 7.56 -0.38
CA SER A 120 -18.58 6.14 -0.51
C SER A 120 -18.13 5.39 0.74
N ASN A 121 -19.00 4.49 1.20
CA ASN A 121 -18.63 3.55 2.25
C ASN A 121 -17.45 2.73 1.73
N VAL A 122 -16.43 2.63 2.57
CA VAL A 122 -15.27 1.81 2.32
C VAL A 122 -15.77 0.38 2.12
N ASP A 123 -15.53 -0.14 0.92
CA ASP A 123 -16.00 -1.41 0.39
C ASP A 123 -15.91 -2.55 1.43
N SER A 124 -16.89 -3.45 1.44
CA SER A 124 -16.84 -4.69 2.27
C SER A 124 -15.55 -5.49 2.05
N TYR A 125 -14.98 -5.38 0.84
CA TYR A 125 -13.69 -5.94 0.46
C TYR A 125 -12.51 -5.36 1.25
N VAL A 126 -12.55 -4.07 1.58
CA VAL A 126 -11.49 -3.42 2.38
C VAL A 126 -11.56 -3.85 3.84
N GLU A 127 -12.76 -3.98 4.40
CA GLU A 127 -12.94 -4.47 5.77
C GLU A 127 -12.43 -5.92 5.92
N LEU A 128 -12.63 -6.76 4.89
CA LEU A 128 -12.04 -8.09 4.82
C LEU A 128 -10.50 -8.04 4.77
N MET A 129 -9.93 -7.16 3.93
CA MET A 129 -8.47 -6.97 3.88
C MET A 129 -7.89 -6.43 5.19
N GLU A 130 -8.60 -5.52 5.87
CA GLU A 130 -8.19 -5.00 7.19
C GLU A 130 -8.06 -6.14 8.20
N SER A 131 -9.02 -7.05 8.27
CA SER A 131 -8.95 -8.20 9.18
C SER A 131 -7.76 -9.14 8.91
N MET A 132 -7.44 -9.39 7.63
CA MET A 132 -6.29 -10.22 7.26
C MET A 132 -4.97 -9.53 7.60
N VAL A 133 -4.90 -8.23 7.31
CA VAL A 133 -3.68 -7.44 7.49
C VAL A 133 -3.42 -7.21 8.98
N ASP A 134 -4.43 -6.95 9.81
CA ASP A 134 -4.29 -6.80 11.26
C ASP A 134 -3.57 -7.98 11.93
N SER A 135 -3.85 -9.22 11.50
CA SER A 135 -3.19 -10.42 12.02
C SER A 135 -1.67 -10.45 11.72
N ARG A 136 -1.26 -9.94 10.55
CA ARG A 136 0.15 -9.85 10.13
C ARG A 136 0.86 -8.64 10.74
N ILE A 137 0.12 -7.59 11.09
CA ILE A 137 0.66 -6.38 11.70
C ILE A 137 1.07 -6.62 13.15
N SER A 138 0.34 -7.46 13.87
CA SER A 138 0.74 -7.88 15.21
C SER A 138 2.09 -8.62 15.21
N GLU A 139 2.44 -9.33 14.14
CA GLU A 139 3.75 -10.00 14.02
C GLU A 139 4.91 -8.99 13.91
N ILE A 140 4.70 -7.86 13.24
CA ILE A 140 5.69 -6.77 13.13
C ILE A 140 5.97 -6.12 14.48
N GLN A 141 4.93 -5.91 15.30
CA GLN A 141 5.08 -5.30 16.63
C GLN A 141 5.90 -6.18 17.59
N THR A 142 6.01 -7.48 17.29
CA THR A 142 6.82 -8.45 18.05
C THR A 142 8.11 -8.88 17.35
N ARG A 143 8.53 -8.16 16.30
CA ARG A 143 9.63 -8.61 15.45
C ARG A 143 10.96 -8.64 16.20
N ARG A 144 11.80 -9.62 15.84
CA ARG A 144 13.20 -9.70 16.26
C ARG A 144 14.05 -8.79 15.36
N CYS A 145 15.05 -8.15 15.94
CA CYS A 145 16.03 -7.35 15.21
C CYS A 145 16.75 -8.21 14.16
N LEU A 146 17.01 -7.64 12.98
CA LEU A 146 17.90 -8.27 12.02
C LEU A 146 19.34 -8.19 12.56
N ALA A 147 20.13 -9.23 12.31
CA ALA A 147 21.52 -9.28 12.76
C ALA A 147 22.46 -8.33 11.98
N ASP A 148 22.00 -7.84 10.83
CA ASP A 148 22.74 -6.98 9.90
C ASP A 148 22.24 -5.54 9.99
N GLU A 149 23.10 -4.62 10.38
CA GLU A 149 22.77 -3.20 10.60
C GLU A 149 22.23 -2.53 9.33
N ASP A 150 22.81 -2.87 8.17
CA ASP A 150 22.35 -2.35 6.88
C ASP A 150 20.91 -2.80 6.61
N SER A 151 20.62 -4.09 6.75
CA SER A 151 19.27 -4.64 6.58
C SER A 151 18.26 -4.08 7.58
N GLU A 152 18.68 -3.82 8.83
CA GLU A 152 17.83 -3.19 9.85
C GLU A 152 17.51 -1.73 9.48
N ALA A 153 18.49 -0.97 8.97
CA ALA A 153 18.26 0.38 8.47
C ALA A 153 17.30 0.40 7.26
N LEU A 154 17.42 -0.58 6.35
CA LEU A 154 16.49 -0.75 5.22
C LEU A 154 15.06 -1.02 5.72
N LEU A 155 14.92 -1.88 6.71
CA LEU A 155 13.64 -2.20 7.33
C LEU A 155 13.01 -0.98 8.03
N GLY A 156 13.82 -0.16 8.71
CA GLY A 156 13.36 1.10 9.29
C GLY A 156 12.79 2.07 8.25
N ARG A 157 13.31 2.08 7.01
CA ARG A 157 12.75 2.89 5.90
C ARG A 157 11.40 2.35 5.42
N ILE A 158 11.28 1.04 5.29
CA ILE A 158 10.02 0.36 4.96
C ILE A 158 8.93 0.72 5.98
N GLU A 159 9.24 0.62 7.28
CA GLU A 159 8.33 0.99 8.36
C GLU A 159 7.93 2.47 8.33
N MET A 160 8.88 3.36 8.05
CA MET A 160 8.61 4.79 7.93
C MET A 160 7.63 5.08 6.78
N SER A 161 7.84 4.44 5.62
CA SER A 161 6.92 4.52 4.47
C SER A 161 5.50 4.08 4.86
N PHE A 162 5.34 3.06 5.70
CA PHE A 162 4.03 2.65 6.24
C PHE A 162 3.39 3.65 7.16
N ARG A 163 4.15 4.19 8.12
CA ARG A 163 3.65 5.24 9.03
C ARG A 163 3.16 6.44 8.22
N MET A 164 3.89 6.83 7.18
CA MET A 164 3.52 7.94 6.30
C MET A 164 2.22 7.68 5.52
N MET A 165 1.98 6.46 5.04
CA MET A 165 0.72 6.11 4.36
C MET A 165 -0.49 6.02 5.29
N ASN A 166 -0.27 5.71 6.57
CA ASN A 166 -1.32 5.63 7.59
C ASN A 166 -1.61 6.97 8.31
N ARG A 167 -0.85 8.04 8.04
CA ARG A 167 -1.09 9.36 8.62
C ARG A 167 -2.31 10.05 7.99
N GLU A 168 -3.02 10.78 8.82
CA GLU A 168 -4.03 11.74 8.35
C GLU A 168 -3.37 12.82 7.49
N GLN A 169 -4.06 13.18 6.41
CA GLN A 169 -3.66 14.31 5.60
C GLN A 169 -4.28 15.59 6.19
N PRO A 170 -3.48 16.59 6.61
CA PRO A 170 -4.02 17.85 7.11
C PRO A 170 -5.00 18.47 6.11
N GLY A 171 -6.18 18.87 6.60
CA GLY A 171 -7.22 19.49 5.78
C GLY A 171 -8.00 18.52 4.87
N CYS A 172 -7.83 17.21 4.98
CA CYS A 172 -8.64 16.23 4.25
C CYS A 172 -9.69 15.58 5.16
N SER A 173 -10.97 15.75 4.84
CA SER A 173 -12.11 15.21 5.60
C SER A 173 -12.63 13.87 5.08
N CYS A 174 -11.96 13.25 4.11
CA CYS A 174 -12.46 12.02 3.48
C CYS A 174 -12.47 10.84 4.46
N ASN A 175 -13.33 9.86 4.16
CA ASN A 175 -13.45 8.64 4.97
C ASN A 175 -12.12 7.88 5.12
N GLN A 176 -11.20 7.95 4.15
CA GLN A 176 -9.87 7.34 4.26
C GLN A 176 -8.95 8.01 5.27
N CYS A 177 -9.09 9.33 5.47
CA CYS A 177 -8.35 10.04 6.50
C CYS A 177 -9.04 9.92 7.86
N ARG A 178 -10.38 9.73 7.90
CA ARG A 178 -11.17 9.63 9.14
C ARG A 178 -11.32 8.21 9.71
N LYS A 179 -11.33 7.15 8.89
CA LYS A 179 -11.51 5.76 9.38
C LYS A 179 -10.34 5.38 10.28
N ARG A 180 -10.65 4.64 11.37
CA ARG A 180 -9.69 4.11 12.35
C ARG A 180 -8.53 3.46 11.61
N ARG A 181 -7.34 3.99 11.85
CA ARG A 181 -6.08 3.47 11.36
C ARG A 181 -5.92 2.06 11.92
N VAL A 182 -5.30 1.16 11.16
CA VAL A 182 -4.78 -0.07 11.79
C VAL A 182 -3.91 0.39 12.94
N ALA A 183 -4.13 -0.17 14.14
CA ALA A 183 -3.52 0.26 15.40
C ALA A 183 -2.09 0.73 15.13
N ALA A 184 -1.91 2.06 15.10
CA ALA A 184 -0.59 2.62 14.95
C ALA A 184 0.19 2.07 16.14
N ALA A 185 1.34 1.45 15.87
CA ALA A 185 2.33 1.25 16.92
C ALA A 185 2.44 2.59 17.67
N PRO A 186 2.37 2.61 19.00
CA PRO A 186 2.47 3.83 19.78
C PRO A 186 3.59 4.70 19.20
N GLU A 187 3.36 6.00 19.00
CA GLU A 187 4.38 6.91 18.45
C GLU A 187 5.66 6.93 19.31
N GLU A 188 5.61 6.33 20.51
CA GLU A 188 6.69 6.17 21.49
C GLU A 188 7.33 4.77 21.52
N SER A 189 6.80 3.75 20.83
CA SER A 189 7.45 2.43 20.77
C SER A 189 8.43 2.36 19.59
N ILE A 190 9.36 3.31 19.52
CA ILE A 190 10.64 3.00 18.89
C ILE A 190 11.34 2.12 19.92
N LEU A 191 11.09 0.81 19.86
CA LEU A 191 12.13 -0.12 20.26
C LEU A 191 13.25 0.09 19.25
N VAL A 192 14.11 1.06 19.55
CA VAL A 192 15.44 1.12 18.98
C VAL A 192 16.03 -0.21 19.40
N CYS A 193 16.20 -1.13 18.46
CA CYS A 193 17.03 -2.30 18.68
C CYS A 193 18.36 -1.75 19.23
N PRO A 194 18.75 -2.13 20.46
CA PRO A 194 19.95 -1.58 21.09
C PRO A 194 21.21 -1.90 20.28
#